data_AF-A0A2K9PRU0-F1
#
_entry.id   AF-A0A2K9PRU0-F1
#
_cell.length_a   1.000
_cell.length_b   1.000
_cell.length_c   1.000
_cell.angle_alpha   90.00
_cell.angle_beta   90.00
_cell.angle_gamma   90.00
#
_symmetry.space_group_name_H-M   'P 1'
#
loop_
_entity.id
_entity.type
_entity.pdbx_description
1 polymer ?
#
loop_
_entity_poly.entity_id
_entity_poly.type
_entity_poly.pdbx_seq_one_letter_code
_entity_poly.pdbx_strand_id
1 'polypeptide(L)' 'MKYYDYIYSYISYLWKESKLSKRKFAINHNIEESTLRDIIKGENYQISLPTIYKICESRDMKLSDFFIEVEKWKESVKK' A
#
# COMPACT_ATOMS: atom_id res chain seq x y z
N MET A 1 16.45 3.60 -3.96
CA MET A 1 15.22 3.08 -3.35
C MET A 1 15.33 1.57 -3.20
N LYS A 2 14.97 1.05 -2.03
CA LYS A 2 14.75 -0.37 -1.78
C LYS A 2 13.38 -0.77 -2.35
N TYR A 3 13.12 -2.07 -2.52
CA TYR A 3 11.85 -2.56 -3.06
C TYR A 3 10.63 -2.13 -2.22
N TYR A 4 10.78 -2.13 -0.88
CA TYR A 4 9.74 -1.69 0.04
C TYR A 4 9.30 -0.24 -0.16
N ASP A 5 10.17 0.64 -0.66
CA ASP A 5 9.82 2.04 -0.95
C ASP A 5 8.76 2.11 -2.07
N TYR A 6 8.82 1.21 -3.06
CA TYR A 6 7.83 1.13 -4.13
C TYR A 6 6.50 0.58 -3.63
N ILE A 7 6.52 -0.37 -2.68
CA ILE A 7 5.31 -0.86 -2.00
C ILE A 7 4.63 0.29 -1.25
N TYR A 8 5.39 1.08 -0.49
CA TYR A 8 4.83 2.20 0.28
C TYR A 8 4.29 3.31 -0.61
N SER A 9 5.03 3.63 -1.66
CA SER A 9 4.61 4.58 -2.69
C SER A 9 3.31 4.14 -3.36
N TYR A 10 3.19 2.86 -3.74
CA TYR A 10 2.00 2.32 -4.39
C TYR A 10 0.79 2.31 -3.45
N ILE A 11 0.94 1.88 -2.18
CA ILE A 11 -0.16 1.93 -1.21
C ILE A 11 -0.59 3.38 -0.94
N SER A 12 0.36 4.31 -0.87
CA SER A 12 0.07 5.74 -0.72
C SER A 12 -0.67 6.31 -1.93
N TYR A 13 -0.34 5.86 -3.14
CA TYR A 13 -1.06 6.19 -4.36
C TYR A 13 -2.49 5.66 -4.32
N LEU A 14 -2.70 4.38 -4.00
CA LEU A 14 -4.04 3.80 -3.86
C LEU A 14 -4.91 4.58 -2.87
N TRP A 15 -4.34 4.97 -1.74
CA TRP A 15 -5.05 5.80 -0.76
C TRP A 15 -5.45 7.16 -1.35
N LYS A 16 -4.54 7.86 -2.03
CA LYS A 16 -4.83 9.16 -2.65
C LYS A 16 -5.93 9.03 -3.72
N GLU A 17 -5.84 8.04 -4.60
CA GLU A 17 -6.81 7.80 -5.66
C GLU A 17 -8.20 7.44 -5.12
N SER A 18 -8.27 6.76 -3.98
CA SER A 18 -9.54 6.43 -3.33
C SER A 18 -10.33 7.67 -2.88
N LYS A 19 -9.66 8.83 -2.73
CA LYS A 19 -10.21 10.08 -2.17
C LYS A 19 -10.80 9.91 -0.76
N LEU A 20 -10.45 8.83 -0.07
CA LEU A 20 -10.91 8.55 1.29
C LEU A 20 -10.02 9.24 2.33
N SER A 21 -10.57 9.50 3.51
CA SER A 21 -9.74 9.81 4.67
C SER A 21 -8.86 8.61 5.04
N LYS A 22 -7.73 8.87 5.71
CA LYS A 22 -6.81 7.80 6.18
C LYS A 22 -7.56 6.76 7.01
N ARG A 23 -8.41 7.23 7.93
CA ARG A 23 -9.28 6.39 8.76
C ARG A 23 -10.17 5.49 7.92
N LYS A 24 -10.87 6.06 6.92
CA LYS A 24 -11.84 5.32 6.11
C LYS A 24 -11.14 4.30 5.20
N PHE A 25 -9.99 4.65 4.62
CA PHE A 25 -9.16 3.71 3.88
C PHE A 25 -8.69 2.56 4.79
N ALA A 26 -8.13 2.87 5.95
CA ALA A 26 -7.64 1.86 6.89
C ALA A 26 -8.75 0.86 7.30
N ILE A 27 -9.95 1.37 7.62
CA ILE A 27 -11.14 0.54 7.92
C ILE A 27 -11.51 -0.35 6.73
N ASN A 28 -11.59 0.22 5.52
CA ASN A 28 -11.95 -0.53 4.32
C ASN A 28 -10.94 -1.64 4.00
N HIS A 29 -9.67 -1.47 4.37
CA HIS A 29 -8.58 -2.42 4.12
C HIS A 29 -8.20 -3.26 5.37
N ASN A 30 -9.00 -3.22 6.44
CA ASN A 30 -8.78 -3.98 7.68
C ASN A 30 -7.38 -3.80 8.31
N ILE A 31 -6.83 -2.59 8.21
CA ILE A 31 -5.56 -2.17 8.83
C ILE A 31 -5.80 -1.05 9.84
N GLU A 32 -4.83 -0.80 10.72
CA GLU A 32 -4.91 0.36 11.61
C GLU A 32 -4.57 1.65 10.85
N GLU A 33 -5.15 2.77 11.29
CA GLU A 33 -4.81 4.08 10.70
C GLU A 33 -3.34 4.45 10.96
N SER A 34 -2.79 4.04 12.11
CA SER A 34 -1.34 4.10 12.43
C SER A 34 -0.51 3.43 11.34
N THR A 35 -0.86 2.20 10.95
CA THR A 35 -0.18 1.48 9.87
C THR A 35 -0.17 2.27 8.57
N LEU A 36 -1.31 2.86 8.17
CA LEU A 36 -1.35 3.68 6.97
C LEU A 36 -0.50 4.96 7.10
N ARG A 37 -0.48 5.61 8.28
CA ARG A 37 0.36 6.78 8.53
C ARG A 37 1.85 6.43 8.42
N ASP A 38 2.27 5.30 8.96
CA ASP A 38 3.65 4.84 8.94
C ASP A 38 4.11 4.55 7.50
N ILE A 39 3.25 3.90 6.71
CA ILE A 39 3.46 3.68 5.27
C ILE A 39 3.66 5.01 4.52
N ILE A 40 2.80 6.00 4.78
CA ILE A 40 2.87 7.31 4.09
C ILE A 40 4.12 8.11 4.49
N LYS A 41 4.49 8.06 5.77
CA LYS A 41 5.63 8.80 6.32
C LYS A 41 6.97 8.16 5.96
N GLY A 42 6.99 6.85 5.71
CA GLY A 42 8.24 6.10 5.50
C GLY A 42 9.13 6.05 6.74
N GLU A 43 8.57 6.26 7.94
CA GLU A 43 9.28 6.27 9.21
C GLU A 43 9.56 4.83 9.68
N ASN A 44 10.75 4.29 9.41
CA ASN A 44 11.27 3.01 9.97
C ASN A 44 10.30 1.81 10.01
N TYR A 45 9.23 1.85 9.23
CA TYR A 45 8.21 0.85 9.20
C TYR A 45 8.64 -0.23 8.23
N GLN A 46 8.55 -1.48 8.67
CA GLN A 46 8.70 -2.63 7.81
C GLN A 46 7.33 -3.28 7.67
N ILE A 47 6.70 -3.10 6.51
CA ILE A 47 5.39 -3.70 6.26
C ILE A 47 5.47 -5.22 6.36
N SER A 48 4.48 -5.79 7.04
CA SER A 48 4.34 -7.24 7.15
C SER A 48 3.57 -7.80 5.94
N LEU A 49 3.84 -9.05 5.55
CA LEU A 49 3.04 -9.76 4.56
C LEU A 49 1.54 -9.83 4.92
N PRO A 50 1.14 -10.09 6.19
CA PRO A 50 -0.26 -10.01 6.60
C PRO A 50 -0.93 -8.66 6.33
N THR A 51 -0.21 -7.55 6.50
CA THR A 51 -0.74 -6.21 6.18
C THR A 51 -1.03 -6.08 4.69
N ILE A 52 -0.10 -6.54 3.83
CA ILE A 52 -0.29 -6.53 2.38
C ILE A 52 -1.48 -7.44 2.00
N TYR A 53 -1.55 -8.63 2.60
CA TYR A 53 -2.62 -9.59 2.36
C TYR A 53 -4.00 -9.00 2.64
N LYS A 54 -4.19 -8.35 3.79
CA LYS A 54 -5.45 -7.66 4.14
C LYS A 54 -5.85 -6.58 3.13
N ILE A 55 -4.89 -5.78 2.65
CA ILE A 55 -5.12 -4.78 1.60
C ILE A 55 -5.57 -5.45 0.29
N CYS A 56 -5.04 -6.63 -0.02
CA CYS A 56 -5.41 -7.39 -1.20
C CYS A 56 -6.81 -8.01 -1.08
N GLU A 57 -7.13 -8.63 0.07
CA GLU A 57 -8.44 -9.24 0.34
C GLU A 57 -9.58 -8.23 0.18
N SER A 58 -9.42 -7.03 0.73
CA SER A 58 -10.47 -6.01 0.63
C SER A 58 -10.65 -5.45 -0.79
N ARG A 59 -9.74 -5.77 -1.71
CA ARG A 59 -9.79 -5.39 -3.13
C ARG A 59 -10.16 -6.56 -4.04
N ASP A 60 -10.47 -7.73 -3.46
CA ASP A 60 -10.64 -8.99 -4.21
C ASP A 60 -9.45 -9.26 -5.16
N MET A 61 -8.24 -9.02 -4.65
CA MET A 61 -6.99 -9.09 -5.40
C MET A 61 -6.11 -10.21 -4.85
N LYS A 62 -5.42 -10.96 -5.72
CA LYS A 62 -4.40 -11.92 -5.28
C LYS A 62 -3.11 -11.19 -4.90
N LEU A 63 -2.38 -11.75 -3.94
CA LEU A 63 -1.09 -11.21 -3.52
C LEU A 63 -0.07 -11.13 -4.67
N SER A 64 -0.10 -12.09 -5.61
CA SER A 64 0.73 -12.05 -6.82
C SER A 64 0.45 -10.82 -7.70
N ASP A 65 -0.84 -10.50 -7.86
CA ASP A 65 -1.30 -9.41 -8.71
C ASP A 65 -0.91 -8.07 -8.09
N PHE A 66 -0.97 -7.96 -6.76
CA PHE A 66 -0.46 -6.80 -6.04
C PHE A 66 1.03 -6.52 -6.37
N PHE A 67 1.89 -7.54 -6.32
CA PHE A 67 3.31 -7.35 -6.61
C PHE A 67 3.59 -7.03 -8.08
N ILE A 68 2.79 -7.55 -9.01
CA ILE A 68 2.82 -7.17 -10.43
C ILE A 68 2.48 -5.68 -10.58
N GLU A 69 1.43 -5.21 -9.91
CA GLU A 69 1.05 -3.78 -9.94
C GLU A 69 2.13 -2.87 -9.31
N VAL A 70 2.79 -3.31 -8.25
CA VAL A 70 3.93 -2.59 -7.66
C VAL A 70 5.11 -2.50 -8.64
N GLU A 71 5.40 -3.56 -9.40
CA GLU A 71 6.45 -3.53 -10.43
C GLU A 71 6.09 -2.57 -11.58
N LYS A 72 4.84 -2.61 -12.07
CA LYS A 72 4.36 -1.62 -13.06
C LYS A 72 4.45 -0.19 -12.53
N TRP A 73 4.05 0.03 -11.28
CA TRP A 73 4.16 1.34 -10.62
C TRP A 73 5.61 1.81 -10.58
N LYS A 74 6.53 0.94 -10.17
CA LYS A 74 7.98 1.20 -10.13
C LYS A 74 8.54 1.60 -11.50
N GLU A 75 8.05 1.02 -12.60
CA GLU A 75 8.45 1.42 -13.96
C GLU A 75 7.90 2.80 -14.35
N SER A 76 6.66 3.11 -13.93
CA SER A 76 6.02 4.40 -14.24
C SER A 76 6.68 5.61 -13.55
N VAL A 77 7.19 5.45 -12.32
CA VAL A 77 7.85 6.54 -11.56
C VAL A 77 9.33 6.71 -11.88
N LYS A 78 9.92 5.83 -12.70
CA LYS A 78 11.31 5.94 -13.18
C LYS A 78 11.44 6.75 -14.48
N LYS A 79 10.34 6.95 -15.21
CA LYS A 79 10.27 7.83 -16.38
C LYS A 79 10.07 9.28 -15.94
#